data_AF-A0A920F4H5-F1
#
_entry.id   AF-A0A920F4H5-F1
#
_cell.length_a   1.000
_cell.length_b   1.000
_cell.length_c   1.000
_cell.angle_alpha   90.00
_cell.angle_beta   90.00
_cell.angle_gamma   90.00
#
_symmetry.space_group_name_H-M   'P 1'
#
loop_
_entity.id
_entity.type
_entity.pdbx_description
1 polymer ?
#
loop_
_entity_poly.entity_id
_entity_poly.type
_entity_poly.pdbx_seq_one_letter_code
_entity_poly.pdbx_strand_id
1 'polypeptide(L)'
;MPKITILPHAEICPEGAVVEAEPSKSVCENLLDNNILVEHACEMSCACTTCHVIVTEGFDTLEESSDDEEDMLDKAWGLEQRSRLSCQLRNLSNDITIQFPRYTINMVSELHPNKHNLDAEDKKSLSKDDFSVSSSAVSHLVEMMKSNPGSNGIRISLKDSGCSGYAYNLDYVKDEDPNDYHGNFSGVDVYIKDTSLIFLKGTELDFIQEGVNHNLVFKNPNVENECGCGESFTFSNKPFAELK
;
A
#
# COMPACT_ATOMS: atom_id res chain seq x y z
N MET A 1 7.52 32.84 6.69
CA MET A 1 6.55 31.87 6.17
C MET A 1 6.84 30.56 6.89
N PRO A 2 5.82 29.89 7.44
CA PRO A 2 6.00 28.58 8.05
C PRO A 2 6.53 27.58 7.02
N LYS A 3 7.26 26.58 7.48
CA LYS A 3 7.79 25.50 6.63
C LYS A 3 7.05 24.21 6.91
N ILE A 4 6.72 23.50 5.84
CA ILE A 4 6.22 22.13 5.92
C ILE A 4 7.37 21.22 5.52
N THR A 5 7.84 20.42 6.47
CA THR A 5 8.85 19.38 6.23
C THR A 5 8.13 18.07 5.96
N ILE A 6 8.34 17.51 4.77
CA ILE A 6 7.80 16.21 4.35
C ILE A 6 8.88 15.16 4.58
N LEU A 7 8.57 14.16 5.39
CA LEU A 7 9.45 13.00 5.55
C LEU A 7 9.50 12.14 4.28
N PRO A 8 10.63 11.44 4.02
CA PRO A 8 10.78 10.58 2.85
C PRO A 8 9.65 9.56 2.69
N HIS A 9 9.06 9.51 1.50
CA HIS A 9 7.97 8.62 1.13
C HIS A 9 8.20 8.02 -0.27
N ALA A 10 8.14 6.70 -0.39
CA ALA A 10 8.57 5.97 -1.59
C ALA A 10 7.84 6.40 -2.89
N GLU A 11 6.56 6.78 -2.82
CA GLU A 11 5.76 7.09 -4.02
C GLU A 11 5.54 8.60 -4.24
N ILE A 12 5.56 9.40 -3.16
CA ILE A 12 5.17 10.83 -3.21
C ILE A 12 6.41 11.72 -3.17
N CYS A 13 7.38 11.37 -2.33
CA CYS A 13 8.58 12.18 -2.12
C CYS A 13 9.76 11.33 -1.62
N PRO A 14 10.47 10.60 -2.50
CA PRO A 14 11.45 9.59 -2.10
C PRO A 14 12.61 10.12 -1.24
N GLU A 15 12.99 11.38 -1.44
CA GLU A 15 14.08 12.03 -0.70
C GLU A 15 13.59 12.90 0.47
N GLY A 16 12.27 13.03 0.65
CA GLY A 16 11.67 14.06 1.50
C GLY A 16 11.78 15.45 0.86
N ALA A 17 11.05 16.41 1.39
CA ALA A 17 11.05 17.77 0.87
C ALA A 17 10.78 18.78 1.98
N VAL A 18 11.20 20.02 1.75
CA VAL A 18 10.83 21.14 2.62
C VAL A 18 10.20 22.19 1.73
N VAL A 19 8.95 22.52 2.00
CA VAL A 19 8.19 23.52 1.23
C VAL A 19 7.86 24.71 2.12
N GLU A 20 7.91 25.91 1.54
CA GLU A 20 7.44 27.11 2.20
C GLU A 20 5.92 27.18 2.07
N ALA A 21 5.24 27.30 3.20
CA ALA A 21 3.78 27.32 3.24
C ALA A 21 3.24 28.75 3.31
N GLU A 22 2.23 29.00 2.49
CA GLU A 22 1.38 30.17 2.56
C GLU A 22 0.30 29.93 3.63
N PRO A 23 0.26 30.72 4.73
CA PRO A 23 -0.65 30.48 5.86
C PRO A 23 -2.13 30.47 5.50
N SER A 24 -2.54 31.18 4.44
CA SER A 24 -3.93 31.27 3.99
C SER A 24 -4.42 30.02 3.25
N LYS A 25 -3.51 29.15 2.81
CA LYS A 25 -3.81 27.92 2.08
C LYS A 25 -3.77 26.72 3.01
N SER A 26 -4.48 25.66 2.62
CA SER A 26 -4.37 24.37 3.30
C SER A 26 -2.99 23.74 3.08
N VAL A 27 -2.62 22.79 3.95
CA VAL A 27 -1.41 21.97 3.75
C VAL A 27 -1.49 21.26 2.39
N CYS A 28 -2.65 20.71 2.02
CA CYS A 28 -2.84 20.04 0.73
C CYS A 28 -2.56 20.99 -0.45
N GLU A 29 -3.11 22.20 -0.46
CA GLU A 29 -2.85 23.21 -1.50
C GLU A 29 -1.37 23.60 -1.57
N ASN A 30 -0.73 23.84 -0.42
CA ASN A 30 0.69 24.16 -0.36
C ASN A 30 1.59 23.04 -0.92
N LEU A 31 1.21 21.78 -0.71
CA LEU A 31 1.93 20.63 -1.24
C LEU A 31 1.77 20.55 -2.77
N LEU A 32 0.55 20.71 -3.28
CA LEU A 32 0.27 20.68 -4.72
C LEU A 32 0.99 21.82 -5.47
N ASP A 33 0.99 23.03 -4.91
CA ASP A 33 1.69 24.20 -5.48
C ASP A 33 3.21 23.97 -5.60
N ASN A 34 3.77 23.09 -4.77
CA ASN A 34 5.19 22.72 -4.76
C ASN A 34 5.48 21.39 -5.47
N ASN A 35 4.56 20.92 -6.32
CA ASN A 35 4.65 19.65 -7.07
C ASN A 35 4.70 18.37 -6.21
N ILE A 36 4.24 18.43 -4.95
CA ILE A 36 4.05 17.25 -4.12
C ILE A 36 2.62 16.77 -4.33
N LEU A 37 2.48 15.72 -5.13
CA LEU A 37 1.19 15.19 -5.57
C LEU A 37 0.55 14.37 -4.45
N VAL A 38 -0.25 15.04 -3.63
CA VAL A 38 -1.10 14.41 -2.62
C VAL A 38 -2.45 14.07 -3.25
N GLU A 39 -2.95 12.86 -3.01
CA GLU A 39 -4.28 12.47 -3.46
C GLU A 39 -5.36 13.26 -2.72
N HIS A 40 -6.38 13.72 -3.46
CA HIS A 40 -7.48 14.49 -2.89
C HIS A 40 -8.80 14.21 -3.61
N ALA A 41 -9.24 12.96 -3.65
CA ALA A 41 -10.40 12.51 -4.43
C ALA A 41 -11.70 13.31 -4.19
N CYS A 42 -11.90 13.89 -3.00
CA CYS A 42 -13.05 14.74 -2.69
C CYS A 42 -12.86 16.24 -3.02
N GLU A 43 -11.80 16.59 -3.76
CA GLU A 43 -11.43 17.98 -4.07
C GLU A 43 -11.37 18.86 -2.80
N MET A 44 -10.74 18.35 -1.73
CA MET A 44 -10.56 19.04 -0.45
C MET A 44 -11.85 19.33 0.35
N SER A 45 -12.95 18.63 0.02
CA SER A 45 -14.27 18.82 0.65
C SER A 45 -14.50 18.00 1.94
N CYS A 46 -13.45 17.47 2.58
CA CYS A 46 -13.55 16.61 3.78
C CYS A 46 -14.46 15.37 3.61
N ALA A 47 -14.49 14.77 2.42
CA ALA A 47 -15.34 13.61 2.13
C ALA A 47 -14.57 12.34 1.75
N CYS A 48 -13.24 12.34 1.89
CA CYS A 48 -12.38 11.18 1.67
C CYS A 48 -11.16 11.21 2.59
N THR A 49 -10.43 10.10 2.69
CA THR A 49 -9.20 9.96 3.50
C THR A 49 -7.92 9.90 2.66
N THR A 50 -8.00 10.19 1.36
CA THR A 50 -6.84 10.12 0.44
C THR A 50 -5.76 11.16 0.75
N CYS A 51 -6.14 12.28 1.37
CA CYS A 51 -5.24 13.36 1.79
C CYS A 51 -4.72 13.22 3.24
N HIS A 52 -4.90 12.03 3.84
CA HIS A 52 -4.47 11.74 5.20
C HIS A 52 -2.95 11.90 5.36
N VAL A 53 -2.56 12.61 6.41
CA VAL A 53 -1.18 12.85 6.80
C VAL A 53 -1.04 12.66 8.31
N ILE A 54 0.16 12.31 8.75
CA ILE A 54 0.52 12.19 10.16
C ILE A 54 1.47 13.33 10.49
N VAL A 55 1.11 14.17 11.46
CA VAL A 55 1.94 15.31 11.87
C VAL A 55 2.89 14.84 12.97
N THR A 56 4.16 14.69 12.66
CA THR A 56 5.16 14.19 13.61
C THR A 56 5.67 15.30 14.53
N GLU A 57 5.75 16.54 14.03
CA GLU A 57 6.17 17.74 14.78
C GLU A 57 5.25 18.92 14.50
N GLY A 58 5.00 19.74 15.52
CA GLY A 58 4.16 20.94 15.41
C GLY A 58 2.65 20.69 15.54
N PHE A 59 2.23 19.46 15.86
CA PHE A 59 0.81 19.08 16.01
C PHE A 59 0.05 19.97 17.02
N ASP A 60 0.67 20.28 18.17
CA ASP A 60 0.03 21.06 19.23
C ASP A 60 -0.25 22.54 18.84
N THR A 61 0.29 22.99 17.71
CA THR A 61 0.11 24.36 17.19
C THR A 61 -1.00 24.47 16.15
N LEU A 62 -1.60 23.34 15.78
CA LEU A 62 -2.67 23.25 14.78
C LEU A 62 -4.03 23.48 15.43
N GLU A 63 -4.99 23.93 14.63
CA GLU A 63 -6.40 23.95 15.03
C GLU A 63 -6.90 22.52 15.28
N GLU A 64 -7.76 22.32 16.28
CA GLU A 64 -8.35 21.00 16.57
C GLU A 64 -9.14 20.47 15.37
N SER A 65 -9.20 19.14 15.24
CA SER A 65 -10.02 18.48 14.23
C SER A 65 -11.51 18.78 14.48
N SER A 66 -12.27 18.97 13.40
CA SER A 66 -13.73 19.02 13.48
C SER A 66 -14.31 17.62 13.56
N ASP A 67 -15.52 17.47 14.12
CA ASP A 67 -16.25 16.19 14.16
C ASP A 67 -16.31 15.50 12.77
N ASP A 68 -16.60 16.26 11.70
CA ASP A 68 -16.63 15.73 10.32
C ASP A 68 -15.27 15.18 9.84
N GLU A 69 -14.17 15.75 10.34
CA GLU A 69 -12.81 15.29 10.02
C GLU A 69 -12.51 14.00 10.78
N GLU A 70 -12.89 13.93 12.06
CA GLU A 70 -12.71 12.75 12.91
C GLU A 70 -13.51 11.55 12.38
N ASP A 71 -14.76 11.75 11.99
CA ASP A 71 -15.62 10.74 11.37
C ASP A 71 -15.02 10.16 10.07
N MET A 72 -14.24 10.97 9.36
CA MET A 72 -13.52 10.53 8.18
C MET A 72 -12.20 9.84 8.55
N LEU A 73 -11.45 10.38 9.50
CA LEU A 73 -10.19 9.79 9.98
C LEU A 73 -10.40 8.40 10.58
N ASP A 74 -11.55 8.10 11.19
CA ASP A 74 -11.92 6.75 11.63
C ASP A 74 -11.91 5.70 10.50
N LYS A 75 -12.06 6.16 9.26
CA LYS A 75 -11.99 5.33 8.05
C LYS A 75 -10.63 5.40 7.37
N ALA A 76 -9.66 6.12 7.93
CA ALA A 76 -8.32 6.24 7.36
C ALA A 76 -7.48 5.01 7.67
N TRP A 77 -6.63 4.63 6.73
CA TRP A 77 -5.69 3.54 6.94
C TRP A 77 -4.48 4.01 7.75
N GLY A 78 -4.07 3.25 8.76
CA GLY A 78 -2.93 3.63 9.60
C GLY A 78 -3.19 4.87 10.46
N LEU A 79 -4.40 5.00 11.00
CA LEU A 79 -4.78 6.10 11.89
C LEU A 79 -3.88 6.15 13.13
N GLU A 80 -3.33 7.32 13.40
CA GLU A 80 -2.55 7.66 14.60
C GLU A 80 -3.17 8.85 15.34
N GLN A 81 -2.82 9.04 16.61
CA GLN A 81 -3.30 10.18 17.41
C GLN A 81 -2.99 11.55 16.79
N ARG A 82 -1.93 11.64 15.98
CA ARG A 82 -1.53 12.86 15.28
C ARG A 82 -1.92 12.89 13.80
N SER A 83 -2.86 12.04 13.42
CA SER A 83 -3.40 12.00 12.06
C SER A 83 -4.35 13.14 11.81
N ARG A 84 -4.24 13.72 10.61
CA ARG A 84 -5.07 14.83 10.13
C ARG A 84 -5.33 14.68 8.64
N LEU A 85 -6.39 15.32 8.16
CA LEU A 85 -6.62 15.50 6.73
C LEU A 85 -5.91 16.76 6.27
N SER A 86 -4.92 16.63 5.39
CA SER A 86 -4.12 17.78 4.93
C SER A 86 -4.94 18.88 4.25
N CYS A 87 -6.14 18.56 3.73
CA CYS A 87 -7.06 19.55 3.18
C CYS A 87 -7.75 20.43 4.23
N GLN A 88 -7.86 19.95 5.48
CA GLN A 88 -8.45 20.67 6.61
C GLN A 88 -7.41 21.45 7.41
N LEU A 89 -6.14 21.06 7.34
CA LEU A 89 -5.03 21.80 7.97
C LEU A 89 -4.81 23.15 7.30
N ARG A 90 -5.33 24.22 7.91
CA ARG A 90 -5.22 25.62 7.45
C ARG A 90 -4.56 26.50 8.51
N ASN A 91 -4.30 27.77 8.17
CA ASN A 91 -3.79 28.79 9.09
C ASN A 91 -2.47 28.41 9.79
N LEU A 92 -1.55 27.81 9.04
CA LEU A 92 -0.24 27.44 9.58
C LEU A 92 0.48 28.68 10.13
N SER A 93 0.77 28.66 11.43
CA SER A 93 1.49 29.71 12.14
C SER A 93 2.93 29.33 12.44
N ASN A 94 3.20 28.02 12.58
CA ASN A 94 4.50 27.46 12.92
C ASN A 94 4.92 26.42 11.88
N ASP A 95 6.20 26.07 11.93
CA ASP A 95 6.75 24.99 11.11
C ASP A 95 6.18 23.65 11.59
N ILE A 96 5.84 22.79 10.62
CA ILE A 96 5.32 21.44 10.90
C ILE A 96 6.13 20.40 10.14
N THR A 97 6.21 19.21 10.71
CA THR A 97 6.76 18.03 10.03
C THR A 97 5.63 17.04 9.81
N ILE A 98 5.45 16.63 8.56
CA ILE A 98 4.41 15.72 8.13
C ILE A 98 5.01 14.45 7.52
N GLN A 99 4.27 13.36 7.68
CA GLN A 99 4.57 12.07 7.12
C GLN A 99 3.34 11.57 6.38
N PHE A 100 3.53 11.11 5.15
CA PHE A 100 2.49 10.38 4.45
C PHE A 100 2.40 8.95 5.01
N PRO A 101 1.19 8.45 5.27
CA PRO A 101 1.00 7.03 5.54
C PRO A 101 1.48 6.24 4.31
N ARG A 102 2.04 5.06 4.56
CA ARG A 102 2.63 4.22 3.51
C ARG A 102 1.62 3.82 2.42
N TYR A 103 0.33 3.84 2.77
CA TYR A 103 -0.79 3.54 1.87
C TYR A 103 -1.99 4.42 2.24
N THR A 104 -2.73 4.90 1.24
CA THR A 104 -4.03 5.56 1.41
C THR A 104 -5.14 4.59 1.00
N ILE A 105 -6.33 4.70 1.60
CA ILE A 105 -7.49 3.94 1.11
C ILE A 105 -7.96 4.63 -0.17
N ASN A 106 -7.42 4.19 -1.30
CA ASN A 106 -7.93 4.60 -2.60
C ASN A 106 -8.65 3.41 -3.25
N MET A 107 -9.97 3.51 -3.40
CA MET A 107 -10.80 2.47 -4.04
C MET A 107 -10.83 2.64 -5.57
N VAL A 108 -10.50 3.83 -6.08
CA VAL A 108 -10.42 4.19 -7.51
C VAL A 108 -9.42 5.34 -7.69
N SER A 109 -8.27 5.08 -8.33
CA SER A 109 -7.31 6.14 -8.67
C SER A 109 -7.90 7.08 -9.72
N GLU A 110 -8.20 8.33 -9.36
CA GLU A 110 -8.47 9.37 -10.35
C GLU A 110 -7.15 9.93 -10.89
N LEU A 111 -6.96 9.82 -12.21
CA LEU A 111 -5.77 10.31 -12.89
C LEU A 111 -5.79 11.85 -12.92
N HIS A 112 -4.99 12.49 -12.07
CA HIS A 112 -4.78 13.93 -12.16
C HIS A 112 -4.09 14.32 -13.50
N PRO A 113 -4.56 15.39 -14.19
CA PRO A 113 -4.06 15.80 -15.51
C PRO A 113 -2.64 16.37 -15.52
N ASN A 114 -1.98 16.47 -14.36
CA ASN A 114 -0.57 16.85 -14.22
C ASN A 114 0.36 15.65 -13.92
N LYS A 115 -0.07 14.41 -14.23
CA LYS A 115 0.89 13.33 -14.48
C LYS A 115 1.72 13.75 -15.70
N HIS A 116 2.87 14.37 -15.43
CA HIS A 116 3.93 14.50 -16.43
C HIS A 116 4.13 13.11 -17.03
N ASN A 117 4.11 13.03 -18.36
CA ASN A 117 4.41 11.83 -19.13
C ASN A 117 5.66 11.16 -18.55
N LEU A 118 5.44 10.09 -17.78
CA LEU A 118 6.38 8.99 -17.68
C LEU A 118 6.05 8.14 -18.89
N ASP A 119 6.68 8.49 -20.00
CA ASP A 119 6.77 7.64 -21.16
C ASP A 119 7.21 6.25 -20.70
N ALA A 120 6.39 5.23 -20.95
CA ALA A 120 6.71 3.80 -21.02
C ALA A 120 7.55 3.15 -19.88
N GLU A 121 6.99 2.09 -19.27
CA GLU A 121 7.74 0.99 -18.60
C GLU A 121 8.10 1.03 -17.10
N ASP A 122 7.50 1.85 -16.25
CA ASP A 122 7.63 1.63 -14.79
C ASP A 122 6.59 0.61 -14.29
N LYS A 123 6.78 -0.67 -14.65
CA LYS A 123 6.10 -1.78 -13.96
C LYS A 123 6.56 -1.80 -12.50
N LYS A 124 5.64 -1.74 -11.53
CA LYS A 124 5.95 -1.93 -10.10
C LYS A 124 6.70 -3.27 -9.96
N SER A 125 8.01 -3.24 -9.72
CA SER A 125 8.82 -4.46 -9.72
C SER A 125 8.82 -5.12 -8.34
N LEU A 126 8.58 -6.42 -8.28
CA LEU A 126 8.68 -7.21 -7.06
C LEU A 126 10.16 -7.47 -6.73
N SER A 127 10.65 -7.00 -5.58
CA SER A 127 12.01 -7.33 -5.14
C SER A 127 12.06 -8.70 -4.46
N LYS A 128 13.24 -9.35 -4.46
CA LYS A 128 13.43 -10.64 -3.77
C LYS A 128 13.24 -10.54 -2.26
N ASP A 129 13.42 -9.36 -1.68
CA ASP A 129 13.23 -9.12 -0.26
C ASP A 129 11.74 -8.95 0.09
N ASP A 130 10.91 -8.55 -0.88
CA ASP A 130 9.46 -8.42 -0.68
C ASP A 130 8.74 -9.75 -0.80
N PHE A 131 9.13 -10.59 -1.75
CA PHE A 131 8.51 -11.90 -1.94
C PHE A 131 9.46 -12.83 -2.68
N SER A 132 9.51 -14.08 -2.23
CA SER A 132 10.39 -15.09 -2.83
C SER A 132 9.61 -16.35 -3.18
N VAL A 133 10.11 -17.07 -4.18
CA VAL A 133 9.53 -18.34 -4.63
C VAL A 133 10.65 -19.38 -4.61
N SER A 134 10.42 -20.49 -3.91
CA SER A 134 11.37 -21.59 -3.86
C SER A 134 11.49 -22.30 -5.21
N SER A 135 12.59 -23.02 -5.43
CA SER A 135 12.81 -23.76 -6.68
C SER A 135 11.73 -24.82 -6.97
N SER A 136 11.20 -25.46 -5.92
CA SER A 136 10.11 -26.43 -6.03
C SER A 136 8.79 -25.74 -6.40
N ALA A 137 8.49 -24.60 -5.78
CA ALA A 137 7.32 -23.81 -6.12
C ALA A 137 7.39 -23.30 -7.56
N VAL A 138 8.52 -22.73 -7.99
CA VAL A 138 8.72 -22.32 -9.40
C VAL A 138 8.39 -23.47 -10.35
N SER A 139 8.92 -24.66 -10.09
CA SER A 139 8.69 -25.83 -10.95
C SER A 139 7.21 -26.18 -11.06
N HIS A 140 6.48 -26.09 -9.93
CA HIS A 140 5.04 -26.30 -9.89
C HIS A 140 4.27 -25.19 -10.63
N LEU A 141 4.63 -23.92 -10.44
CA LEU A 141 4.00 -22.79 -11.14
C LEU A 141 4.19 -22.90 -12.66
N VAL A 142 5.37 -23.31 -13.13
CA VAL A 142 5.62 -23.59 -14.56
C VAL A 142 4.65 -24.66 -15.07
N GLU A 143 4.39 -25.70 -14.30
CA GLU A 143 3.46 -26.77 -14.66
C GLU A 143 2.00 -26.31 -14.67
N MET A 144 1.61 -25.46 -13.72
CA MET A 144 0.30 -24.79 -13.72
C MET A 144 0.10 -23.95 -14.99
N MET A 145 1.14 -23.22 -15.42
CA MET A 145 1.10 -22.41 -16.65
C MET A 145 0.99 -23.26 -17.91
N LYS A 146 1.67 -24.43 -17.97
CA LYS A 146 1.53 -25.38 -19.09
C LYS A 146 0.11 -25.92 -19.21
N SER A 147 -0.58 -26.09 -18.08
CA SER A 147 -1.96 -26.59 -18.03
C SER A 147 -3.00 -25.51 -18.38
N ASN A 148 -2.61 -24.23 -18.36
CA ASN A 148 -3.47 -23.09 -18.70
C ASN A 148 -2.82 -22.19 -19.78
N PRO A 149 -2.67 -22.72 -21.02
CA PRO A 149 -2.06 -21.98 -22.11
C PRO A 149 -2.87 -20.72 -22.44
N GLY A 150 -2.19 -19.58 -22.59
CA GLY A 150 -2.79 -18.27 -22.85
C GLY A 150 -2.93 -17.37 -21.63
N SER A 151 -2.43 -17.81 -20.47
CA SER A 151 -2.25 -16.93 -19.31
C SER A 151 -0.86 -16.28 -19.37
N ASN A 152 -0.76 -15.02 -18.98
CA ASN A 152 0.49 -14.25 -18.90
C ASN A 152 1.27 -14.56 -17.62
N GLY A 153 0.61 -15.08 -16.58
CA GLY A 153 1.27 -15.49 -15.34
C GLY A 153 0.28 -15.85 -14.25
N ILE A 154 0.74 -15.80 -13.00
CA ILE A 154 -0.06 -16.13 -11.81
C ILE A 154 -0.12 -14.90 -10.89
N ARG A 155 -1.33 -14.51 -10.51
CA ARG A 155 -1.57 -13.43 -9.54
C ARG A 155 -1.80 -14.03 -8.16
N ILE A 156 -1.09 -13.51 -7.17
CA ILE A 156 -1.24 -13.83 -5.76
C ILE A 156 -1.94 -12.65 -5.09
N SER A 157 -3.00 -12.92 -4.34
CA SER A 157 -3.70 -11.93 -3.54
C SER A 157 -4.24 -12.53 -2.25
N LEU A 158 -4.70 -11.68 -1.35
CA LEU A 158 -5.47 -12.07 -0.19
C LEU A 158 -6.96 -11.92 -0.46
N LYS A 159 -7.77 -12.81 0.10
CA LYS A 159 -9.23 -12.72 0.14
C LYS A 159 -9.74 -12.91 1.55
N ASP A 160 -10.85 -12.28 1.87
CA ASP A 160 -11.52 -12.49 3.16
C ASP A 160 -12.00 -13.95 3.28
N SER A 161 -11.73 -14.55 4.43
CA SER A 161 -12.08 -15.93 4.74
C SER A 161 -12.53 -16.06 6.20
N GLY A 162 -13.79 -16.45 6.41
CA GLY A 162 -14.40 -16.59 7.75
C GLY A 162 -14.76 -15.25 8.40
N CYS A 163 -14.96 -15.23 9.72
CA CYS A 163 -15.45 -14.05 10.45
C CYS A 163 -14.45 -12.88 10.53
N SER A 164 -13.13 -13.14 10.42
CA SER A 164 -12.07 -12.11 10.56
C SER A 164 -10.72 -12.53 9.94
N GLY A 165 -10.70 -13.59 9.12
CA GLY A 165 -9.46 -14.17 8.59
C GLY A 165 -9.25 -13.86 7.12
N TYR A 166 -8.06 -14.20 6.63
CA TYR A 166 -7.67 -14.11 5.23
C TYR A 166 -7.30 -15.49 4.70
N ALA A 167 -7.41 -15.66 3.39
CA ALA A 167 -6.87 -16.80 2.67
C ALA A 167 -6.03 -16.31 1.48
N TYR A 168 -4.99 -17.06 1.14
CA TYR A 168 -4.27 -16.83 -0.11
C TYR A 168 -5.15 -17.21 -1.30
N ASN A 169 -5.08 -16.41 -2.35
CA ASN A 169 -5.74 -16.66 -3.61
C ASN A 169 -4.71 -16.62 -4.73
N LEU A 170 -4.76 -17.63 -5.61
CA LEU A 170 -3.94 -17.68 -6.82
C LEU A 170 -4.87 -17.67 -8.03
N ASP A 171 -4.72 -16.67 -8.89
CA ASP A 171 -5.48 -16.52 -10.13
C ASP A 171 -4.55 -16.57 -11.34
N TYR A 172 -5.06 -17.06 -12.47
CA TYR A 172 -4.36 -16.94 -13.75
C TYR A 172 -4.57 -15.55 -14.34
N VAL A 173 -3.48 -14.86 -14.69
CA VAL A 173 -3.53 -13.54 -15.29
C VAL A 173 -3.73 -13.69 -16.79
N LYS A 174 -4.81 -13.13 -17.33
CA LYS A 174 -5.01 -12.99 -18.79
C LYS A 174 -4.69 -11.58 -19.26
N ASP A 175 -5.10 -10.61 -18.46
CA ASP A 175 -4.87 -9.18 -18.68
C ASP A 175 -4.09 -8.65 -17.47
N GLU A 176 -2.94 -8.02 -17.74
CA GLU A 176 -2.10 -7.41 -16.70
C GLU A 176 -2.85 -6.23 -16.06
N ASP A 177 -2.79 -6.12 -14.73
CA ASP A 177 -3.27 -4.93 -14.03
C ASP A 177 -2.07 -4.02 -13.77
N PRO A 178 -2.09 -2.75 -14.21
CA PRO A 178 -0.96 -1.83 -14.04
C PRO A 178 -0.64 -1.52 -12.56
N ASN A 179 -1.55 -1.82 -11.64
CA ASN A 179 -1.32 -1.63 -10.20
C ASN A 179 -0.66 -2.84 -9.53
N ASP A 180 -0.57 -3.98 -10.21
CA ASP A 180 0.11 -5.15 -9.67
C ASP A 180 1.62 -4.94 -9.63
N TYR A 181 2.23 -5.44 -8.56
CA TYR A 181 3.65 -5.69 -8.54
C TYR A 181 3.97 -6.93 -9.36
N HIS A 182 4.97 -6.86 -10.23
CA HIS A 182 5.36 -7.92 -11.14
C HIS A 182 6.78 -8.39 -10.86
N GLY A 183 6.98 -9.70 -10.78
CA GLY A 183 8.28 -10.33 -10.69
C GLY A 183 8.37 -11.58 -11.56
N ASN A 184 9.51 -11.75 -12.25
CA ASN A 184 9.78 -12.96 -13.01
C ASN A 184 10.63 -13.94 -12.20
N PHE A 185 10.10 -15.14 -11.97
CA PHE A 185 10.76 -16.20 -11.20
C PHE A 185 11.06 -17.39 -12.11
N SER A 186 12.26 -17.40 -12.66
CA SER A 186 12.77 -18.49 -13.53
C SER A 186 11.84 -18.80 -14.71
N GLY A 187 11.29 -17.76 -15.35
CA GLY A 187 10.44 -17.89 -16.53
C GLY A 187 8.94 -17.98 -16.26
N VAL A 188 8.50 -17.84 -15.00
CA VAL A 188 7.09 -17.62 -14.66
C VAL A 188 6.92 -16.20 -14.14
N ASP A 189 5.97 -15.49 -14.73
CA ASP A 189 5.55 -14.19 -14.25
C ASP A 189 4.58 -14.33 -13.07
N VAL A 190 4.94 -13.70 -11.97
CA VAL A 190 4.13 -13.63 -10.75
C VAL A 190 3.73 -12.19 -10.53
N TYR A 191 2.44 -11.99 -10.27
CA TYR A 191 1.84 -10.70 -10.01
C TYR A 191 1.32 -10.68 -8.57
N ILE A 192 1.48 -9.57 -7.86
CA ILE A 192 0.93 -9.39 -6.51
C ILE A 192 0.16 -8.08 -6.48
N LYS A 193 -1.11 -8.14 -6.07
CA LYS A 193 -1.91 -6.92 -5.86
C LYS A 193 -1.24 -6.04 -4.82
N ASP A 194 -1.16 -4.74 -5.09
CA ASP A 194 -0.60 -3.74 -4.18
C ASP A 194 -1.17 -3.79 -2.75
N THR A 195 -2.50 -3.90 -2.62
CA THR A 195 -3.24 -4.05 -1.37
C THR A 195 -2.86 -5.31 -0.59
N SER A 196 -2.42 -6.37 -1.30
CA SER A 196 -1.99 -7.63 -0.69
C SER A 196 -0.50 -7.64 -0.36
N LEU A 197 0.35 -6.95 -1.14
CA LEU A 197 1.81 -6.98 -0.97
C LEU A 197 2.24 -6.57 0.44
N ILE A 198 1.53 -5.61 1.04
CA ILE A 198 1.75 -5.12 2.40
C ILE A 198 1.83 -6.28 3.42
N PHE A 199 0.92 -7.24 3.27
CA PHE A 199 0.78 -8.38 4.16
C PHE A 199 1.64 -9.58 3.71
N LEU A 200 2.00 -9.61 2.43
CA LEU A 200 2.81 -10.66 1.83
C LEU A 200 4.30 -10.36 1.89
N LYS A 201 4.70 -9.20 2.43
CA LYS A 201 6.11 -8.81 2.49
C LYS A 201 6.95 -9.82 3.28
N GLY A 202 8.08 -10.23 2.72
CA GLY A 202 8.97 -11.26 3.26
C GLY A 202 8.42 -12.69 3.13
N THR A 203 7.30 -12.90 2.44
CA THR A 203 6.72 -14.24 2.27
C THR A 203 7.55 -15.07 1.29
N GLU A 204 7.79 -16.33 1.64
CA GLU A 204 8.32 -17.34 0.74
C GLU A 204 7.19 -18.27 0.31
N LEU A 205 6.94 -18.35 -1.00
CA LEU A 205 6.10 -19.39 -1.58
C LEU A 205 6.92 -20.64 -1.84
N ASP A 206 6.54 -21.74 -1.20
CA ASP A 206 7.16 -23.04 -1.34
C ASP A 206 6.15 -24.09 -1.84
N PHE A 207 6.65 -25.21 -2.32
CA PHE A 207 5.83 -26.36 -2.71
C PHE A 207 6.38 -27.61 -2.05
N ILE A 208 5.54 -28.22 -1.21
CA ILE A 208 5.88 -29.38 -0.40
C ILE A 208 5.06 -30.57 -0.89
N GLN A 209 5.77 -31.68 -1.12
CA GLN A 209 5.19 -32.96 -1.44
C GLN A 209 5.36 -33.91 -0.24
N GLU A 210 4.27 -34.19 0.45
CA GLU A 210 4.24 -35.13 1.58
C GLU A 210 3.36 -36.34 1.23
N GLY A 211 4.03 -37.44 0.84
CA GLY A 211 3.34 -38.65 0.40
C GLY A 211 2.57 -38.44 -0.90
N VAL A 212 1.25 -38.55 -0.85
CA VAL A 212 0.34 -38.29 -1.99
C VAL A 212 -0.14 -36.84 -2.06
N ASN A 213 0.06 -36.06 -1.00
CA ASN A 213 -0.41 -34.69 -0.91
C ASN A 213 0.62 -33.73 -1.52
N HIS A 214 0.11 -32.76 -2.28
CA HIS A 214 0.89 -31.74 -2.97
C HIS A 214 0.30 -30.39 -2.60
N ASN A 215 1.03 -29.60 -1.82
CA ASN A 215 0.52 -28.34 -1.27
C ASN A 215 1.49 -27.20 -1.60
N LEU A 216 0.92 -26.09 -2.08
CA LEU A 216 1.59 -24.80 -2.04
C LEU A 216 1.53 -24.28 -0.61
N VAL A 217 2.68 -23.90 -0.06
CA VAL A 217 2.84 -23.45 1.31
C VAL A 217 3.41 -22.05 1.30
N PHE A 218 2.71 -21.12 1.95
CA PHE A 218 3.12 -19.73 2.08
C PHE A 218 3.75 -19.54 3.46
N LYS A 219 5.06 -19.39 3.51
CA LYS A 219 5.79 -19.09 4.74
C LYS A 219 5.82 -17.57 4.92
N ASN A 220 4.79 -17.04 5.56
CA ASN A 220 4.62 -15.60 5.75
C ASN A 220 5.00 -15.20 7.19
N PRO A 221 6.04 -14.37 7.39
CA PRO A 221 6.49 -13.96 8.73
C PRO A 221 5.49 -13.05 9.47
N ASN A 222 4.49 -12.50 8.77
CA ASN A 222 3.49 -11.59 9.32
C ASN A 222 2.23 -12.31 9.84
N VAL A 223 2.08 -13.61 9.55
CA VAL A 223 0.95 -14.41 10.03
C VAL A 223 1.10 -14.69 11.52
N GLU A 224 0.05 -14.42 12.28
CA GLU A 224 0.02 -14.63 13.74
C GLU A 224 -0.64 -15.96 14.11
N ASN A 225 -1.83 -16.21 13.56
CA ASN A 225 -2.58 -17.44 13.80
C ASN A 225 -2.98 -18.05 12.46
N GLU A 226 -2.82 -19.37 12.35
CA GLU A 226 -3.25 -20.15 11.21
C GLU A 226 -4.29 -21.17 11.68
N CYS A 227 -5.38 -21.32 10.93
CA CYS A 227 -6.37 -22.34 11.21
C CYS A 227 -5.71 -23.72 11.09
N GLY A 228 -6.11 -24.69 11.92
CA GLY A 228 -5.49 -26.02 11.93
C GLY A 228 -5.58 -26.80 10.60
N CYS A 229 -6.38 -26.33 9.63
CA CYS A 229 -6.43 -26.85 8.26
C CYS A 229 -5.54 -26.10 7.25
N GLY A 230 -4.91 -24.98 7.64
CA GLY A 230 -4.06 -24.14 6.79
C GLY A 230 -4.78 -23.30 5.74
N GLU A 231 -6.12 -23.31 5.73
CA GLU A 231 -6.91 -22.62 4.69
C GLU A 231 -7.17 -21.15 5.00
N SER A 232 -6.93 -20.72 6.25
CA SER A 232 -7.10 -19.32 6.66
C SER A 232 -6.15 -18.93 7.78
N PHE A 233 -5.87 -17.64 7.87
CA PHE A 233 -4.96 -17.06 8.86
C PHE A 233 -5.33 -15.62 9.22
N THR A 234 -4.74 -15.11 10.29
CA THR A 234 -4.85 -13.71 10.72
C THR A 234 -3.47 -13.08 10.81
N PHE A 235 -3.40 -11.79 10.52
CA PHE A 235 -2.18 -10.99 10.75
C PHE A 235 -2.18 -10.41 12.16
N SER A 236 -0.99 -10.24 12.74
CA SER A 236 -0.88 -9.56 14.02
C SER A 236 -1.38 -8.13 13.92
N ASN A 237 -2.19 -7.70 14.88
CA ASN A 237 -2.74 -6.33 14.97
C ASN A 237 -1.67 -5.28 15.34
N LYS A 238 -0.42 -5.51 14.94
CA LYS A 238 0.71 -4.62 15.19
C LYS A 238 0.57 -3.37 14.33
N PRO A 239 0.93 -2.19 14.85
CA PRO A 239 1.06 -1.01 14.01
C PRO A 239 1.98 -1.35 12.83
N PHE A 240 1.52 -1.06 11.62
CA PHE A 240 2.13 -1.49 10.35
C PHE A 240 3.60 -1.05 10.18
N ALA A 241 4.11 -0.16 11.03
CA ALA A 241 5.52 0.22 11.14
C ALA A 241 6.44 -0.91 11.66
N GLU A 242 5.90 -1.96 12.29
CA GLU A 242 6.67 -3.07 12.89
C GLU A 242 6.61 -4.40 12.13
N LEU A 243 5.93 -4.44 10.97
CA LEU A 243 5.97 -5.61 10.08
C LEU A 243 7.34 -5.65 9.39
N LYS A 244 8.11 -6.70 9.68
CA LYS A 244 9.51 -6.85 9.28
C LYS A 244 9.66 -7.23 7.81
#